data_AF-A0AAV7FJI4-F1
#
_entry.id   AF-A0AAV7FJI4-F1
#
_cell.length_a   1.000
_cell.length_b   1.000
_cell.length_c   1.000
_cell.angle_alpha   90.00
_cell.angle_beta   90.00
_cell.angle_gamma   90.00
#
_symmetry.space_group_name_H-M   'P 1'
#
loop_
_entity.id
_entity.type
_entity.pdbx_description
1 polymer ?
#
loop_
_entity_poly.entity_id
_entity_poly.type
_entity_poly.pdbx_seq_one_letter_code
_entity_poly.pdbx_strand_id
1 'polypeptide(L)'
;MSNVFLPGEFLGLLRAERAGRVLDEAICYRAIFLGITKSSLNTQSFISEASFQETARVLAKAALRGRIDWLKGLKENVVLIIWSTYRN
;
A
#
# COMPACT_ATOMS: atom_id res chain seq x y z
N MET A 1 6.69 15.79 -22.14
CA MET A 1 7.05 15.47 -20.76
C MET A 1 5.82 14.90 -20.07
N SER A 2 5.67 13.57 -20.06
CA SER A 2 4.56 12.92 -19.38
C SER A 2 4.88 12.81 -17.90
N ASN A 3 4.23 13.63 -17.06
CA ASN A 3 4.33 13.47 -15.62
C ASN A 3 3.93 12.04 -15.24
N VAL A 4 4.81 11.35 -14.49
CA VAL A 4 4.59 9.97 -14.03
C VAL A 4 3.36 9.88 -13.10
N PHE A 5 2.91 11.01 -12.55
CA PHE A 5 1.80 11.10 -11.60
C PHE A 5 0.61 11.87 -12.16
N LEU A 6 -0.59 11.43 -11.77
CA LEU A 6 -1.83 12.14 -12.08
C LEU A 6 -2.07 13.30 -11.11
N PRO A 7 -2.61 14.44 -11.56
CA PRO A 7 -2.95 15.54 -10.67
C PRO A 7 -4.01 15.10 -9.64
N GLY A 8 -3.65 15.17 -8.36
CA GLY A 8 -4.51 14.75 -7.24
C GLY A 8 -4.34 13.30 -6.78
N GLU A 9 -3.38 12.57 -7.33
CA GLU A 9 -3.05 11.23 -6.85
C GLU A 9 -2.48 11.24 -5.42
N PHE A 10 -2.97 10.34 -4.57
CA PHE A 10 -2.39 10.14 -3.24
C PHE A 10 -1.13 9.30 -3.35
N LEU A 11 0.02 9.94 -3.12
CA LEU A 11 1.32 9.29 -3.15
C LEU A 11 1.97 9.27 -1.76
N GLY A 12 2.60 8.15 -1.42
CA GLY A 12 3.43 8.08 -0.21
C GLY A 12 4.70 8.92 -0.37
N LEU A 13 5.10 9.63 0.69
CA LEU A 13 6.26 10.53 0.68
C LEU A 13 7.54 9.88 0.13
N LEU A 14 7.85 8.65 0.56
CA LEU A 14 9.02 7.92 0.07
C LEU A 14 8.99 7.64 -1.44
N ARG A 15 7.81 7.48 -2.05
CA ARG A 15 7.68 7.33 -3.51
C ARG A 15 7.87 8.68 -4.20
N ALA A 16 7.33 9.77 -3.62
CA ALA A 16 7.51 11.12 -4.14
C ALA A 16 8.99 11.50 -4.16
N GLU A 17 9.71 11.28 -3.05
CA GLU A 17 11.14 11.59 -2.94
C GLU A 17 11.99 10.75 -3.89
N ARG A 18 11.71 9.46 -4.03
CA ARG A 18 12.41 8.60 -5.01
C ARG A 18 12.18 9.06 -6.43
N ALA A 19 10.95 9.40 -6.79
CA ALA A 19 10.63 9.86 -8.13
C ALA A 19 11.29 11.21 -8.43
N GLY A 20 11.31 12.14 -7.47
CA GLY A 20 11.99 13.42 -7.62
C GLY A 20 13.50 13.27 -7.86
N ARG A 21 14.15 12.33 -7.16
CA ARG A 21 15.57 12.01 -7.38
C ARG A 21 15.86 11.38 -8.74
N VAL A 22 14.94 10.56 -9.25
CA VAL A 22 15.13 9.87 -10.54
C VAL A 22 14.90 10.82 -11.72
N LEU A 23 13.97 11.76 -11.57
CA LEU A 23 13.61 12.71 -12.63
C LEU A 23 14.45 14.00 -12.60
N ASP A 24 15.23 14.22 -11.53
CA ASP A 24 15.99 15.47 -11.28
C ASP A 24 15.11 16.73 -11.37
N GLU A 25 13.80 16.56 -11.21
CA GLU A 25 12.76 17.59 -11.26
C GLU A 25 12.10 17.75 -9.89
N ALA A 26 11.85 18.99 -9.50
CA ALA A 26 11.13 19.30 -8.28
C ALA A 26 9.64 18.92 -8.44
N ILE A 27 9.24 17.80 -7.85
CA ILE A 27 7.84 17.40 -7.80
C ILE A 27 7.11 18.27 -6.77
N CYS A 28 6.16 19.09 -7.23
CA CYS A 28 5.27 19.84 -6.36
C CYS A 28 4.22 18.92 -5.74
N TYR A 29 4.26 18.72 -4.42
CA TYR A 29 3.25 17.98 -3.68
C TYR A 29 2.76 18.79 -2.47
N ARG A 30 1.54 18.48 -2.02
CA ARG A 30 0.97 19.02 -0.77
C ARG A 30 0.85 17.89 0.23
N ALA A 31 1.40 18.07 1.42
CA ALA A 31 1.19 17.14 2.52
C ALA A 31 -0.28 17.16 2.94
N ILE A 32 -0.91 15.99 2.99
CA ILE A 32 -2.29 15.82 3.44
C ILE A 32 -2.27 14.86 4.63
N PHE A 33 -2.98 15.23 5.70
CA PHE A 33 -3.14 14.34 6.84
C PHE A 33 -4.29 13.37 6.59
N LEU A 34 -4.02 12.07 6.70
CA LEU A 34 -5.03 11.02 6.64
C LEU A 34 -5.24 10.46 8.05
N GLY A 35 -6.49 10.30 8.48
CA GLY A 35 -6.81 9.62 9.73
C GLY A 35 -6.30 8.17 9.74
N ILE A 36 -6.01 7.63 10.93
CA ILE A 36 -5.38 6.32 11.14
C ILE A 36 -6.10 5.16 10.42
N THR A 37 -7.44 5.20 10.37
CA THR A 37 -8.25 4.19 9.70
C THR A 37 -8.05 4.24 8.18
N LYS A 38 -8.08 5.45 7.60
CA LYS A 38 -7.97 5.64 6.15
C LYS A 38 -6.55 5.39 5.65
N SER A 39 -5.53 5.74 6.45
CA SER A 39 -4.13 5.45 6.11
C SER A 39 -3.85 3.94 6.16
N SER A 40 -4.40 3.23 7.13
CA SER A 40 -4.25 1.77 7.26
C SER A 40 -4.91 1.01 6.11
N LEU A 41 -6.06 1.49 5.62
CA LEU A 41 -6.74 0.90 4.47
C LEU A 41 -6.09 1.24 3.12
N ASN A 42 -5.21 2.24 3.06
CA ASN A 42 -4.51 2.60 1.82
C ASN A 42 -3.10 1.99 1.73
N THR A 43 -2.86 0.91 2.47
CA THR A 43 -1.58 0.20 2.46
C THR A 43 -1.36 -0.54 1.13
N GLN A 44 -0.09 -0.79 0.80
CA GLN A 44 0.25 -1.50 -0.45
C GLN A 44 -0.07 -2.98 -0.39
N SER A 45 -0.12 -3.55 0.81
CA SER A 45 -0.46 -4.94 1.04
C SER A 45 -1.95 -5.10 1.32
N PHE A 46 -2.60 -5.89 0.47
CA PHE A 46 -4.03 -6.18 0.65
C PHE A 46 -4.27 -7.17 1.79
N ILE A 47 -3.26 -7.98 2.16
CA ILE A 47 -3.35 -8.92 3.28
C ILE A 47 -3.36 -8.14 4.60
N SER A 48 -2.55 -7.09 4.70
CA SER A 48 -2.56 -6.18 5.84
C SER A 48 -3.87 -5.37 5.93
N GLU A 49 -4.37 -4.89 4.79
CA GLU A 49 -5.65 -4.18 4.67
C GLU A 49 -6.82 -5.07 5.11
N ALA A 50 -6.91 -6.29 4.58
CA ALA A 50 -8.00 -7.22 4.86
C ALA A 50 -8.04 -7.65 6.33
N SER A 51 -6.88 -7.82 6.96
CA SER A 51 -6.77 -8.18 8.38
C SER A 51 -7.00 -7.00 9.33
N PHE A 52 -7.28 -5.80 8.83
CA PHE A 52 -7.69 -4.67 9.66
C PHE A 52 -9.22 -4.65 9.79
N GLN A 53 -9.94 -4.44 8.68
CA GLN A 53 -11.41 -4.42 8.58
C GLN A 53 -11.86 -4.66 7.12
N GLU A 54 -13.17 -4.81 6.91
CA GLU A 54 -13.80 -4.87 5.56
C GLU A 54 -13.24 -5.97 4.64
N THR A 55 -12.85 -7.12 5.22
CA THR A 55 -12.18 -8.28 4.59
C THR A 55 -12.71 -8.61 3.19
N ALA A 56 -14.03 -8.78 3.04
CA ALA A 56 -14.64 -9.20 1.78
C ALA A 56 -14.48 -8.16 0.67
N ARG A 57 -14.62 -6.87 1.01
CA ARG A 57 -14.48 -5.76 0.05
C ARG A 57 -13.04 -5.64 -0.43
N VAL A 58 -12.08 -5.79 0.48
CA VAL A 58 -10.64 -5.72 0.19
C VAL A 58 -10.21 -6.87 -0.71
N LEU A 59 -10.62 -8.11 -0.38
CA LEU A 59 -10.31 -9.29 -1.18
C LEU A 59 -10.94 -9.24 -2.58
N ALA A 60 -12.20 -8.81 -2.68
CA ALA A 60 -12.86 -8.63 -3.98
C ALA A 60 -12.13 -7.62 -4.86
N LYS A 61 -11.74 -6.46 -4.28
CA LYS A 61 -10.96 -5.43 -4.98
C LYS A 61 -9.57 -5.91 -5.38
N ALA A 62 -8.92 -6.74 -4.55
CA ALA A 62 -7.62 -7.33 -4.85
C ALA A 62 -7.72 -8.35 -5.99
N ALA A 63 -8.74 -9.23 -5.97
CA ALA A 63 -9.01 -10.21 -7.00
C ALA A 63 -9.33 -9.56 -8.35
N LEU A 64 -10.21 -8.54 -8.37
CA LEU A 64 -10.56 -7.79 -9.58
C LEU A 64 -9.35 -7.08 -10.20
N ARG A 65 -8.41 -6.62 -9.37
CA ARG A 65 -7.18 -5.95 -9.83
C ARG A 65 -6.01 -6.92 -10.06
N GLY A 66 -6.17 -8.21 -9.79
CA GLY A 66 -5.09 -9.20 -9.86
C GLY A 66 -3.88 -8.86 -8.99
N ARG A 67 -4.08 -8.28 -7.80
CA ARG A 67 -2.97 -7.84 -6.93
C ARG A 67 -2.25 -9.06 -6.34
N ILE A 68 -0.92 -9.03 -6.41
CA ILE A 68 -0.04 -10.03 -5.77
C ILE A 68 0.66 -9.36 -4.60
N ASP A 69 0.54 -9.95 -3.42
CA ASP A 69 1.23 -9.49 -2.21
C ASP A 69 2.54 -10.25 -2.04
N TRP A 70 3.63 -9.52 -1.85
CA TRP A 70 4.96 -10.09 -1.66
C TRP A 70 5.33 -10.24 -0.19
N LEU A 71 4.39 -10.04 0.74
CA LEU A 71 4.55 -10.25 2.18
C LEU A 71 5.77 -9.51 2.78
N LYS A 72 6.09 -8.32 2.24
CA LYS A 72 7.28 -7.57 2.66
C LYS A 72 7.10 -6.86 4.01
N GLY A 73 5.90 -6.86 4.56
CA GLY A 73 5.60 -6.22 5.83
C GLY A 73 5.61 -7.19 7.01
N LEU A 74 5.61 -6.61 8.21
CA LEU A 74 5.66 -7.36 9.45
C LEU A 74 4.38 -8.19 9.68
N LYS A 75 3.21 -7.61 9.37
CA LYS A 75 1.91 -8.22 9.66
C LYS A 75 1.69 -9.47 8.82
N GLU A 76 2.08 -9.43 7.55
CA GLU A 76 1.99 -10.57 6.63
C GLU A 76 2.93 -11.70 7.07
N ASN A 77 4.15 -11.35 7.47
CA ASN A 77 5.12 -12.32 7.96
C ASN A 77 4.64 -13.00 9.24
N VAL A 78 4.05 -12.25 10.18
CA VAL A 78 3.48 -12.83 11.40
C VAL A 78 2.32 -13.77 11.09
N VAL A 79 1.42 -13.40 10.18
CA VAL A 79 0.32 -14.28 9.75
C VAL A 79 0.86 -15.58 9.16
N LEU A 80 1.89 -15.51 8.32
CA LEU A 80 2.50 -16.69 7.71
C LEU A 80 3.23 -17.56 8.73
N ILE A 81 3.93 -16.96 9.69
CA ILE A 81 4.60 -17.66 10.80
C ILE A 81 3.57 -18.43 11.63
N ILE A 82 2.48 -17.78 12.05
CA ILE A 82 1.41 -18.41 12.84
C ILE A 82 0.84 -19.62 12.08
N TRP A 83 0.60 -19.46 10.78
CA TRP A 83 0.07 -20.53 9.95
C TRP A 83 1.04 -21.71 9.80
N SER A 84 2.35 -21.42 9.71
CA SER A 84 3.40 -22.44 9.71
C SER A 84 3.46 -23.20 11.04
N THR A 85 3.26 -22.52 12.17
CA THR A 85 3.26 -23.14 13.50
C THR A 85 2.05 -24.05 13.72
N TYR A 86 0.90 -23.71 13.13
CA TYR A 86 -0.34 -24.51 13.23
C TYR A 86 -0.37 -25.73 12.30
N ARG A 87 0.60 -25.87 11.39
CA ARG A 87 0.65 -26.94 10.38
C ARG A 87 1.55 -28.12 10.78
N ASN A 88 1.96 -28.17 12.04
CA ASN A 88 2.76 -29.22 12.65
C ASN A 88 1.95 -29.89 13.77
#